data_AF-A0AAW8KAC9-F1
#
_entry.id   AF-A0AAW8KAC9-F1
#
_cell.length_a   1.000
_cell.length_b   1.000
_cell.length_c   1.000
_cell.angle_alpha   90.00
_cell.angle_beta   90.00
_cell.angle_gamma   90.00
#
_symmetry.space_group_name_H-M   'P 1'
#
loop_
_entity.id
_entity.type
_entity.pdbx_description
1 polymer ?
#
loop_
_entity_poly.entity_id
_entity_poly.type
_entity_poly.pdbx_seq_one_letter_code
_entity_poly.pdbx_strand_id
1 'polypeptide(L)'
;MCQQNPHEKLAPASVTKIMTMLLIMEALDSGQISLTDTVTASEAAAAKGGSQVYLKVGETMTVSDMLKSIAVSSANDCACAMAEHLAGSE
;
A
#
# COMPACT_ATOMS: atom_id res chain seq x y z
N MET A 1 -5.97 15.92 -25.02
CA MET A 1 -5.55 14.58 -24.55
C MET A 1 -4.12 14.35 -25.00
N CYS A 2 -3.13 14.67 -24.16
CA CYS A 2 -1.73 14.39 -24.49
C CYS A 2 -1.43 12.93 -24.09
N GLN A 3 -1.37 12.04 -25.06
CA GLN A 3 -0.77 10.72 -24.87
C GLN A 3 0.75 10.88 -25.01
N GLN A 4 1.48 10.64 -23.93
CA GLN A 4 2.94 10.49 -24.00
C GLN A 4 3.30 8.99 -23.91
N ASN A 5 3.83 8.48 -25.02
CA ASN A 5 4.73 7.33 -25.16
C ASN A 5 4.28 5.97 -24.55
N PRO A 6 3.52 5.14 -25.31
CA PRO A 6 3.07 3.81 -24.87
C PRO A 6 4.15 2.70 -24.84
N HIS A 7 5.41 3.01 -25.16
CA HIS A 7 6.52 2.03 -25.27
C HIS A 7 7.72 2.31 -24.37
N GLU A 8 7.65 3.35 -23.55
CA GLU A 8 8.65 3.53 -22.50
C GLU A 8 8.33 2.53 -21.37
N LYS A 9 9.34 1.79 -20.89
CA LYS A 9 9.24 1.05 -19.62
C LYS A 9 9.16 2.05 -18.47
N LEU A 10 8.07 2.81 -18.40
CA LEU A 10 7.70 3.57 -17.23
C LEU A 10 7.44 2.55 -16.14
N ALA A 11 8.24 2.59 -15.07
CA ALA A 11 8.00 1.75 -13.90
C ALA A 11 6.51 1.91 -13.51
N PRO A 12 5.74 0.82 -13.39
CA PRO A 12 4.30 0.90 -13.15
C PRO A 12 4.04 1.29 -11.70
N ALA A 13 4.43 2.50 -11.31
CA ALA A 13 4.32 2.97 -9.93
C ALA A 13 2.86 3.11 -9.48
N SER A 14 1.92 3.25 -10.43
CA SER A 14 0.48 3.37 -10.14
C SER A 14 -0.31 2.09 -10.41
N VAL A 15 0.05 1.31 -11.43
CA VAL A 15 -0.65 0.05 -11.77
C VAL A 15 -0.41 -1.03 -10.71
N THR A 16 0.79 -1.06 -10.13
CA THR A 16 1.12 -1.98 -9.03
C THR A 16 0.33 -1.67 -7.77
N LYS A 17 0.00 -0.39 -7.52
CA LYS A 17 -0.83 0.02 -6.37
C LYS A 17 -2.30 -0.37 -6.52
N ILE A 18 -2.81 -0.39 -7.75
CA ILE A 18 -4.14 -0.92 -8.03
C ILE A 18 -4.17 -2.40 -7.67
N MET A 19 -3.14 -3.17 -8.04
CA MET A 19 -3.03 -4.59 -7.63
C MET A 19 -2.96 -4.74 -6.10
N THR A 20 -2.15 -3.94 -5.41
CA THR A 20 -2.09 -3.97 -3.94
C THR A 20 -3.45 -3.65 -3.31
N MET A 21 -4.16 -2.64 -3.81
CA MET A 21 -5.50 -2.31 -3.33
C MET A 21 -6.51 -3.43 -3.60
N LEU A 22 -6.44 -4.09 -4.76
CA LEU A 22 -7.30 -5.24 -5.06
C LEU A 22 -7.08 -6.37 -4.06
N LEU A 23 -5.83 -6.73 -3.77
CA LEU A 23 -5.50 -7.78 -2.79
C LEU A 23 -5.97 -7.40 -1.38
N ILE A 24 -5.85 -6.14 -0.97
CA ILE A 24 -6.37 -5.65 0.32
C ILE A 24 -7.90 -5.82 0.37
N MET A 25 -8.61 -5.48 -0.72
CA MET A 25 -10.05 -5.64 -0.78
C MET A 25 -10.47 -7.11 -0.77
N GLU A 26 -9.76 -7.99 -1.49
CA GLU A 26 -10.01 -9.44 -1.45
C GLU A 26 -9.78 -10.02 -0.05
N ALA A 27 -8.75 -9.55 0.66
CA ALA A 27 -8.47 -9.96 2.04
C ALA A 27 -9.55 -9.46 3.03
N LEU A 28 -10.10 -8.27 2.80
CA LEU A 28 -11.24 -7.75 3.56
C LEU A 28 -12.52 -8.55 3.27
N ASP A 29 -12.83 -8.83 2.00
CA ASP A 29 -14.02 -9.56 1.56
C ASP A 29 -14.00 -11.03 2.02
N SER A 30 -12.82 -11.65 2.05
CA SER A 30 -12.64 -13.02 2.58
C SER A 30 -12.58 -13.07 4.10
N GLY A 31 -12.59 -11.93 4.79
CA GLY A 31 -12.51 -11.85 6.25
C GLY A 31 -11.14 -12.22 6.83
N GLN A 32 -10.09 -12.26 6.01
CA GLN A 32 -8.71 -12.49 6.46
C GLN A 32 -8.20 -11.32 7.31
N ILE A 33 -8.62 -10.09 6.96
CA ILE A 33 -8.35 -8.87 7.70
C ILE A 33 -9.63 -8.05 7.90
N SER A 34 -9.61 -7.16 8.87
CA SER A 34 -10.66 -6.19 9.16
C SER A 34 -10.14 -4.76 9.01
N LEU A 35 -11.03 -3.81 8.68
CA LEU A 35 -10.66 -2.39 8.55
C LEU A 35 -10.09 -1.78 9.84
N THR A 36 -10.42 -2.37 10.99
CA THR A 36 -9.94 -1.97 12.32
C THR A 36 -8.60 -2.59 12.71
N ASP A 37 -8.10 -3.54 11.93
CA ASP A 37 -6.84 -4.20 12.24
C ASP A 37 -5.69 -3.20 12.14
N THR A 38 -4.72 -3.36 13.04
CA THR A 38 -3.56 -2.49 13.12
C THR A 38 -2.39 -3.12 12.40
N VAL A 39 -1.83 -2.38 11.44
CA VAL A 39 -0.64 -2.77 10.70
C VAL A 39 0.54 -1.95 11.20
N THR A 40 1.62 -2.65 11.56
CA THR A 40 2.88 -2.04 12.03
C THR A 40 3.81 -1.81 10.85
N ALA A 41 4.34 -0.60 10.73
CA ALA A 41 5.31 -0.26 9.71
C ALA A 41 6.68 -0.90 10.02
N SER A 42 7.20 -1.66 9.06
CA SER A 42 8.55 -2.21 9.10
C SER A 42 9.62 -1.18 8.70
N GLU A 43 10.89 -1.52 8.91
CA GLU A 43 12.01 -0.74 8.38
C GLU A 43 11.94 -0.61 6.84
N ALA A 44 11.52 -1.66 6.14
CA ALA A 44 11.41 -1.65 4.68
C ALA A 44 10.28 -0.76 4.18
N ALA A 45 9.16 -0.69 4.92
CA ALA A 45 8.06 0.22 4.64
C ALA A 45 8.45 1.68 4.92
N ALA A 46 9.07 1.97 6.06
CA ALA A 46 9.53 3.32 6.42
C ALA A 46 10.68 3.81 5.52
N ALA A 47 11.47 2.91 4.93
CA ALA A 47 12.54 3.26 3.99
C ALA A 47 12.02 3.57 2.57
N LYS A 48 10.71 3.46 2.30
CA LYS A 48 10.17 3.81 0.97
C LYS A 48 10.32 5.31 0.71
N GLY A 49 10.68 5.63 -0.53
CA GLY A 49 10.74 7.02 -1.02
C GLY A 49 9.54 7.35 -1.90
N GLY A 50 9.49 8.59 -2.40
CA GLY A 50 8.41 9.08 -3.25
C GLY A 50 7.20 9.55 -2.44
N SER A 51 5.99 9.30 -2.95
CA SER A 51 4.74 9.60 -2.26
C SER A 51 4.58 8.70 -1.03
N GLN A 52 4.42 9.29 0.14
CA GLN A 52 4.39 8.58 1.43
C GLN A 52 3.68 9.42 2.50
N VAL A 53 3.27 8.80 3.59
CA VAL A 53 2.74 9.49 4.78
C VAL A 53 3.79 9.62 5.90
N TYR A 54 5.02 9.19 5.63
CA TYR A 54 6.17 9.25 6.53
C TYR A 54 6.01 8.39 7.78
N LEU A 55 5.50 7.16 7.59
CA LEU A 55 5.44 6.15 8.65
C LEU A 55 6.83 5.92 9.28
N LYS A 56 6.89 5.98 10.61
CA LYS A 56 8.07 5.60 11.36
C LYS A 56 8.11 4.09 11.58
N VAL A 57 9.31 3.54 11.72
CA VAL A 57 9.49 2.13 12.09
C VAL A 57 8.79 1.85 13.43
N GLY A 58 7.94 0.83 13.45
CA GLY A 58 7.13 0.48 14.62
C GLY A 58 5.87 1.33 14.83
N GLU A 59 5.65 2.35 13.99
CA GLU A 59 4.38 3.08 13.98
C GLU A 59 3.27 2.18 13.45
N THR A 60 2.07 2.34 14.02
CA THR A 60 0.90 1.53 13.65
C THR A 60 -0.19 2.40 13.06
N MET A 61 -0.86 1.89 12.03
CA MET A 61 -2.10 2.48 11.50
C MET A 61 -3.14 1.41 11.26
N THR A 62 -4.40 1.81 11.27
CA THR A 62 -5.48 0.91 10.88
C THR A 62 -5.43 0.58 9.40
N VAL A 63 -5.91 -0.61 9.00
CA VAL A 63 -6.09 -0.98 7.60
C VAL A 63 -6.89 0.09 6.85
N SER A 64 -7.94 0.63 7.47
CA SER A 64 -8.72 1.75 6.92
C SER A 64 -7.85 2.96 6.56
N ASP A 65 -6.96 3.38 7.46
CA ASP A 65 -6.16 4.60 7.25
C ASP A 65 -4.99 4.35 6.30
N MET A 66 -4.41 3.15 6.32
CA MET A 66 -3.45 2.72 5.30
C MET A 66 -4.10 2.74 3.92
N LEU A 67 -5.30 2.18 3.77
CA LEU A 67 -6.02 2.14 2.51
C LEU A 67 -6.35 3.54 1.98
N LYS A 68 -6.82 4.45 2.85
CA LYS A 68 -7.03 5.87 2.48
C LYS A 68 -5.74 6.54 2.05
N SER A 69 -4.64 6.28 2.75
CA SER A 69 -3.32 6.85 2.43
C SER A 69 -2.80 6.37 1.08
N ILE A 70 -3.01 5.10 0.75
CA ILE A 70 -2.69 4.54 -0.57
C ILE A 70 -3.60 5.16 -1.65
N ALA A 71 -4.90 5.24 -1.41
CA ALA A 71 -5.86 5.72 -2.41
C ALA A 71 -5.75 7.23 -2.70
N VAL A 72 -5.55 8.05 -1.65
CA VAL A 72 -5.53 9.52 -1.75
C VAL A 72 -4.13 10.03 -2.03
N SER A 73 -3.15 9.59 -1.25
CA SER A 73 -1.78 10.12 -1.29
C SER A 73 -0.84 9.24 -2.11
N SER A 74 -1.31 8.12 -2.67
CA SER A 74 -0.46 7.13 -3.35
C SER A 74 0.74 6.72 -2.47
N ALA A 75 0.51 6.59 -1.16
CA ALA A 75 1.52 6.35 -0.15
C ALA A 75 2.21 4.97 -0.32
N ASN A 76 3.50 4.99 -0.65
CA ASN A 76 4.32 3.81 -0.92
C ASN A 76 4.67 3.04 0.36
N ASP A 77 4.88 3.77 1.46
CA ASP A 77 5.12 3.23 2.80
C ASP A 77 3.92 2.40 3.28
N CYS A 78 2.70 2.94 3.17
CA CYS A 78 1.48 2.19 3.48
C CYS A 78 1.28 0.98 2.59
N ALA A 79 1.54 1.11 1.27
CA ALA A 79 1.40 -0.02 0.34
C ALA A 79 2.37 -1.16 0.69
N CYS A 80 3.61 -0.83 1.08
CA CYS A 80 4.60 -1.82 1.49
C CYS A 80 4.20 -2.49 2.80
N ALA A 81 3.80 -1.71 3.81
CA ALA A 81 3.38 -2.24 5.10
C ALA A 81 2.17 -3.18 4.97
N MET A 82 1.17 -2.82 4.16
CA MET A 82 0.01 -3.68 3.88
C MET A 82 0.41 -4.96 3.14
N ALA A 83 1.30 -4.87 2.16
CA ALA A 83 1.76 -6.04 1.42
C ALA A 83 2.52 -7.02 2.33
N GLU A 84 3.38 -6.53 3.22
CA GLU A 84 4.08 -7.35 4.21
C GLU A 84 3.12 -7.97 5.22
N HIS A 85 2.11 -7.22 5.66
CA HIS A 85 1.09 -7.72 6.58
C HIS A 85 0.28 -8.88 5.97
N LEU A 86 -0.15 -8.71 4.70
CA LEU A 86 -0.89 -9.74 3.96
C LEU A 86 -0.03 -10.97 3.60
N ALA A 87 1.25 -10.78 3.30
CA ALA A 87 2.17 -11.88 3.01
C ALA A 87 2.62 -12.63 4.27
N GLY A 88 2.58 -11.98 5.45
CA GLY A 88 2.93 -12.58 6.73
C GLY A 88 1.77 -13.27 7.46
N SER A 89 0.55 -13.17 6.94
CA SER A 89 -0.64 -13.81 7.51
C SER A 89 -0.91 -15.23 6.99
N GLU A 90 0.02 -15.84 6.25
CA GLU A 90 0.02 -17.28 5.90
C GLU A 90 0.64 -18.17 6.99
#